data_AF-A0A2I1BXZ1-F1
#
_entry.id   AF-A0A2I1BXZ1-F1
#
_cell.length_a   1.000
_cell.length_b   1.000
_cell.length_c   1.000
_cell.angle_alpha   90.00
_cell.angle_beta   90.00
_cell.angle_gamma   90.00
#
_symmetry.space_group_name_H-M   'P 1'
#
loop_
_entity.id
_entity.type
_entity.pdbx_description
1 polymer ?
#
loop_
_entity_poly.entity_id
_entity_poly.type
_entity_poly.pdbx_seq_one_letter_code
_entity_poly.pdbx_strand_id
1 'polypeptide(L)'
;MSSAIPTSSVNPVKGIRKNGKNWHDSKKPFRPTSGLTSYEKRLETRKRQDAVKEHERELRDEKEAERKAQIQKIKDRRAAKEEKERYEKMAEKMHRKRVERLKRREKRNKLLHS
;
A
#
# COMPACT_ATOMS: atom_id res chain seq x y z
N MET A 1 -49.02 -35.48 14.60
CA MET A 1 -47.65 -35.60 15.17
C MET A 1 -47.27 -34.25 15.71
N SER A 2 -47.17 -34.14 17.04
CA SER A 2 -47.07 -32.86 17.77
C SER A 2 -45.83 -32.05 17.40
N SER A 3 -46.09 -30.79 17.06
CA SER A 3 -45.15 -29.70 16.82
C SER A 3 -44.51 -29.22 18.12
N ALA A 4 -43.18 -29.24 18.21
CA ALA A 4 -42.41 -28.60 19.27
C ALA A 4 -41.81 -27.28 18.75
N ILE A 5 -42.32 -26.15 19.26
CA ILE A 5 -41.80 -24.81 19.00
C ILE A 5 -40.62 -24.56 19.95
N PRO A 6 -39.47 -24.02 19.48
CA PRO A 6 -38.38 -23.66 20.38
C PRO A 6 -38.79 -22.49 21.27
N THR A 7 -38.90 -22.72 22.57
CA THR A 7 -39.13 -21.68 23.58
C THR A 7 -37.90 -20.78 23.68
N SER A 8 -37.97 -19.58 23.10
CA SER A 8 -36.97 -18.54 23.33
C SER A 8 -37.05 -18.10 24.80
N SER A 9 -35.97 -18.30 25.56
CA SER A 9 -35.88 -17.83 26.95
C SER A 9 -35.94 -16.29 26.98
N VAL A 10 -37.10 -15.76 27.35
CA VAL A 10 -37.31 -14.31 27.54
C VAL A 10 -36.50 -13.90 28.77
N ASN A 11 -35.39 -13.21 28.54
CA ASN A 11 -34.62 -12.61 29.64
C ASN A 11 -35.53 -11.58 30.35
N PRO A 12 -35.64 -11.61 31.68
CA PRO A 12 -36.47 -10.64 32.40
C PRO A 12 -35.96 -9.23 32.11
N VAL A 13 -36.85 -8.39 31.58
CA VAL A 13 -36.57 -6.98 31.28
C VAL A 13 -36.29 -6.27 32.61
N LYS A 14 -35.02 -6.07 32.92
CA LYS A 14 -34.57 -5.42 34.15
C LYS A 14 -34.99 -3.95 34.09
N GLY A 15 -35.78 -3.50 35.07
CA GLY A 15 -36.40 -2.17 35.08
C GLY A 15 -35.42 -1.05 34.69
N ILE A 16 -35.73 -0.36 33.60
CA ILE A 16 -34.95 0.76 33.07
C ILE A 16 -35.05 1.91 34.08
N ARG A 17 -33.92 2.37 34.64
CA ARG A 17 -33.89 3.57 35.48
C ARG A 17 -34.19 4.79 34.59
N LYS A 18 -35.26 5.54 34.90
CA LYS A 18 -35.65 6.73 34.13
C LYS A 18 -34.62 7.86 34.15
N ASN A 19 -33.62 7.82 35.05
CA ASN A 19 -32.57 8.83 35.15
C ASN A 19 -31.19 8.30 34.68
N GLY A 20 -31.02 8.22 33.35
CA GLY A 20 -29.83 8.72 32.63
C GLY A 20 -28.46 8.02 32.69
N LYS A 21 -28.25 6.93 33.44
CA LYS A 21 -26.93 6.23 33.47
C LYS A 21 -26.95 4.89 32.74
N ASN A 22 -27.48 4.88 31.52
CA ASN A 22 -27.72 3.69 30.72
C ASN A 22 -26.62 3.41 29.69
N TRP A 23 -25.65 4.32 29.54
CA TRP A 23 -24.49 4.19 28.65
C TRP A 23 -23.38 3.29 29.22
N HIS A 24 -23.44 3.01 30.52
CA HIS A 24 -22.57 2.03 31.16
C HIS A 24 -23.20 0.65 31.10
N ASP A 25 -22.47 -0.32 30.59
CA ASP A 25 -22.87 -1.72 30.68
C ASP A 25 -22.97 -2.17 32.13
N SER A 26 -23.99 -2.98 32.42
CA SER A 26 -24.15 -3.59 33.74
C SER A 26 -22.98 -4.55 33.99
N LYS A 27 -22.17 -4.26 35.01
CA LYS A 27 -21.04 -5.12 35.40
C LYS A 27 -21.54 -6.52 35.76
N LYS A 28 -21.13 -7.53 35.00
CA LYS A 28 -21.40 -8.93 35.34
C LYS A 28 -20.55 -9.33 36.56
N PRO A 29 -21.08 -10.18 37.46
CA PRO A 29 -20.28 -10.71 38.57
C PRO A 29 -19.07 -11.47 38.03
N PHE A 30 -17.92 -11.26 38.65
CA PHE A 30 -16.68 -11.96 38.30
C PHE A 30 -16.85 -13.47 38.54
N ARG A 31 -16.55 -14.27 37.52
CA ARG A 31 -16.58 -15.74 37.60
C ARG A 31 -15.19 -16.25 37.19
N PRO A 32 -14.38 -16.80 38.10
CA PRO A 32 -13.01 -17.24 37.81
C PRO A 32 -12.90 -18.24 36.65
N THR A 33 -13.96 -19.02 36.40
CA THR A 33 -14.02 -20.04 35.35
C THR A 33 -14.63 -19.55 34.04
N SER A 34 -15.22 -18.34 34.00
CA SER A 34 -15.82 -17.82 32.77
C SER A 34 -14.71 -17.34 31.83
N GLY A 35 -14.35 -18.16 30.84
CA GLY A 35 -13.30 -17.86 29.87
C GLY A 35 -12.25 -18.96 29.71
N LEU A 36 -12.30 -20.00 30.57
CA LEU A 36 -11.48 -21.20 30.40
C LEU A 36 -12.01 -22.01 29.20
N THR A 37 -11.43 -21.78 28.03
CA THR A 37 -11.67 -22.60 26.84
C THR A 37 -10.88 -23.90 26.93
N SER A 38 -11.35 -24.98 26.29
CA SER A 38 -10.54 -26.18 26.14
C SER A 38 -9.27 -25.88 25.32
N TYR A 39 -8.21 -26.65 25.55
CA TYR A 39 -6.95 -26.49 24.80
C TYR A 39 -7.19 -26.60 23.28
N GLU A 40 -8.04 -27.53 22.86
CA GLU A 40 -8.44 -27.72 21.46
C GLU A 40 -9.02 -26.45 20.85
N LYS A 41 -9.96 -25.78 21.55
CA LYS A 41 -10.54 -24.51 21.08
C LYS A 41 -9.48 -23.41 20.95
N ARG A 42 -8.50 -23.35 21.85
CA ARG A 42 -7.38 -22.40 21.71
C ARG A 42 -6.51 -22.71 20.50
N LEU A 43 -6.26 -23.99 20.24
CA LEU A 43 -5.44 -24.44 19.12
C LEU A 43 -6.14 -24.10 17.79
N GLU A 44 -7.45 -24.32 17.68
CA GLU A 44 -8.24 -23.88 16.53
C GLU A 44 -8.20 -22.35 16.34
N THR A 45 -8.33 -21.58 17.42
CA THR A 45 -8.26 -20.11 17.31
C THR A 45 -6.89 -19.63 16.85
N ARG A 46 -5.79 -20.26 17.30
CA ARG A 46 -4.44 -19.93 16.83
C ARG A 46 -4.28 -20.25 15.35
N LYS A 47 -4.68 -21.44 14.92
CA LYS A 47 -4.67 -21.83 13.50
C LYS A 47 -5.43 -20.83 12.62
N ARG A 48 -6.61 -20.36 13.08
CA ARG A 48 -7.38 -19.34 12.37
C ARG A 48 -6.65 -17.99 12.34
N GLN A 49 -6.03 -17.58 13.44
CA GLN A 49 -5.26 -16.34 13.49
C GLN A 49 -4.02 -16.39 12.59
N ASP A 50 -3.34 -17.52 12.54
CA ASP A 50 -2.15 -17.71 11.71
C ASP A 50 -2.52 -17.65 10.23
N ALA A 51 -3.61 -18.33 9.82
CA ALA A 51 -4.13 -18.23 8.46
C ALA A 51 -4.51 -16.79 8.05
N VAL A 52 -5.14 -16.03 8.96
CA VAL A 52 -5.47 -14.61 8.71
C VAL A 52 -4.21 -13.76 8.55
N LYS A 53 -3.18 -13.98 9.39
CA LYS A 53 -1.91 -13.24 9.30
C LYS A 53 -1.14 -13.56 8.04
N GLU A 54 -1.15 -14.81 7.60
CA GLU A 54 -0.51 -15.21 6.34
C GLU A 54 -1.16 -14.51 5.16
N HIS A 55 -2.49 -14.50 5.10
CA HIS A 55 -3.23 -13.77 4.07
C HIS A 55 -2.98 -12.25 4.14
N GLU A 56 -2.91 -11.65 5.33
CA GLU A 56 -2.56 -10.23 5.48
C GLU A 56 -1.13 -9.93 4.98
N ARG A 57 -0.18 -10.83 5.25
CA ARG A 57 1.20 -10.71 4.79
C ARG A 57 1.27 -10.78 3.26
N GLU A 58 0.59 -11.76 2.65
CA GLU A 58 0.54 -11.92 1.19
C GLU A 58 0.00 -10.65 0.52
N LEU A 59 -1.12 -10.10 1.00
CA LEU A 59 -1.69 -8.86 0.47
C LEU A 59 -0.75 -7.65 0.62
N ARG A 60 -0.01 -7.58 1.73
CA ARG A 60 0.97 -6.51 1.96
C ARG A 60 2.15 -6.64 1.00
N ASP A 61 2.68 -7.85 0.84
CA ASP A 61 3.83 -8.13 -0.04
C ASP A 61 3.49 -7.87 -1.51
N GLU A 62 2.30 -8.25 -1.97
CA GLU A 62 1.80 -7.95 -3.31
C GLU A 62 1.73 -6.44 -3.57
N LYS A 63 1.12 -5.69 -2.64
CA LYS A 63 1.01 -4.23 -2.75
C LYS A 63 2.39 -3.55 -2.75
N GLU A 64 3.32 -4.04 -1.96
CA GLU A 64 4.70 -3.54 -1.96
C GLU A 64 5.44 -3.88 -3.25
N ALA A 65 5.24 -5.06 -3.80
CA ALA A 65 5.83 -5.47 -5.07
C ALA A 65 5.31 -4.59 -6.23
N GLU A 66 4.01 -4.32 -6.29
CA GLU A 66 3.41 -3.39 -7.26
C GLU A 66 3.99 -1.99 -7.13
N ARG A 67 4.09 -1.47 -5.91
CA ARG A 67 4.68 -0.15 -5.64
C ARG A 67 6.14 -0.10 -6.08
N LYS A 68 6.94 -1.13 -5.76
CA LYS A 68 8.34 -1.25 -6.17
C LYS A 68 8.46 -1.30 -7.70
N ALA A 69 7.61 -2.07 -8.38
CA ALA A 69 7.57 -2.14 -9.83
C ALA A 69 7.24 -0.78 -10.48
N GLN A 70 6.30 -0.02 -9.91
CA GLN A 70 5.98 1.32 -10.39
C GLN A 70 7.14 2.29 -10.21
N ILE A 71 7.79 2.27 -9.04
CA ILE A 71 8.97 3.09 -8.75
C ILE A 71 10.09 2.75 -9.75
N GLN A 72 10.34 1.48 -10.01
CA GLN A 72 11.37 1.05 -10.94
C GLN A 72 11.09 1.54 -12.36
N LYS A 73 9.85 1.37 -12.86
CA LYS A 73 9.44 1.90 -14.17
C LYS A 73 9.66 3.43 -14.29
N ILE A 74 9.41 4.18 -13.22
CA ILE A 74 9.64 5.64 -13.21
C ILE A 74 11.13 5.96 -13.25
N LYS A 75 11.95 5.23 -12.47
CA LYS A 75 13.42 5.40 -12.47
C LYS A 75 14.00 5.08 -13.85
N ASP A 76 13.62 3.96 -14.44
CA ASP A 76 14.10 3.53 -15.76
C ASP A 76 13.73 4.56 -16.84
N ARG A 77 12.50 5.10 -16.80
CA ARG A 77 12.07 6.17 -17.71
C ARG A 77 12.90 7.45 -17.55
N ARG A 78 13.21 7.84 -16.32
CA ARG A 78 14.04 9.03 -16.03
C ARG A 78 15.47 8.83 -16.51
N ALA A 79 16.08 7.68 -16.20
CA ALA A 79 17.41 7.33 -16.67
C ALA A 79 17.49 7.35 -18.21
N ALA A 80 16.53 6.71 -18.90
CA ALA A 80 16.47 6.73 -20.36
C ALA A 80 16.31 8.14 -20.93
N LYS A 81 15.58 9.04 -20.25
CA LYS A 81 15.44 10.44 -20.66
C LYS A 81 16.75 11.20 -20.46
N GLU A 82 17.40 11.05 -19.31
CA GLU A 82 18.68 11.69 -19.00
C GLU A 82 19.79 11.26 -19.97
N GLU A 83 19.83 9.98 -20.35
CA GLU A 83 20.76 9.47 -21.36
C GLU A 83 20.50 10.11 -22.72
N LYS A 84 19.24 10.17 -23.17
CA LYS A 84 18.87 10.85 -24.43
C LYS A 84 19.28 12.32 -24.42
N GLU A 85 18.94 13.06 -23.36
CA GLU A 85 19.33 14.47 -23.21
C GLU A 85 20.85 14.66 -23.20
N ARG A 86 21.61 13.73 -22.61
CA ARG A 86 23.08 13.75 -22.64
C ARG A 86 23.61 13.59 -24.07
N TYR A 87 23.05 12.67 -24.84
CA TYR A 87 23.43 12.48 -26.24
C TYR A 87 23.05 13.69 -27.10
N GLU A 88 21.86 14.26 -26.90
CA GLU A 88 21.41 15.47 -27.59
C GLU A 88 22.33 16.67 -27.32
N LYS A 89 22.68 16.92 -26.04
CA LYS A 89 23.64 17.97 -25.67
C LYS A 89 25.02 17.76 -26.29
N MET A 90 25.46 16.50 -26.42
CA MET A 90 26.73 16.18 -27.06
C MET A 90 26.66 16.45 -28.57
N ALA A 91 25.57 16.06 -29.23
CA ALA A 91 25.34 16.32 -30.64
C ALA A 91 25.27 17.83 -30.92
N GLU A 92 24.55 18.59 -30.10
CA GLU A 92 24.47 20.05 -30.19
C GLU A 92 25.86 20.69 -30.05
N LYS A 93 26.65 20.25 -29.07
CA LYS A 93 28.04 20.73 -28.89
C LYS A 93 28.90 20.48 -30.13
N MET A 94 28.77 19.32 -30.77
CA MET A 94 29.50 19.01 -32.00
C MET A 94 28.99 19.81 -33.19
N HIS A 95 27.67 20.01 -33.30
CA HIS A 95 27.06 20.84 -34.32
C HIS A 95 27.53 22.29 -34.20
N ARG A 96 27.52 22.87 -32.98
CA ARG A 96 28.03 24.22 -32.70
C ARG A 96 29.48 24.37 -33.13
N LYS A 97 30.34 23.41 -32.76
CA LYS A 97 31.76 23.40 -33.17
C LYS A 97 31.92 23.37 -34.70
N ARG A 98 31.10 22.58 -35.40
CA ARG A 98 31.11 22.51 -36.88
C ARG A 98 30.72 23.84 -37.50
N VAL A 99 29.63 24.45 -37.04
CA VAL A 99 29.15 25.75 -37.51
C VAL A 99 30.20 26.85 -37.28
N GLU A 100 30.80 26.91 -36.09
CA GLU A 100 31.87 27.87 -35.80
C GLU A 100 33.10 27.67 -36.70
N ARG A 101 33.44 26.41 -37.03
CA ARG A 101 34.57 26.10 -37.93
C ARG A 101 34.28 26.57 -39.35
N LEU A 102 33.04 26.41 -39.83
CA LEU A 102 32.59 26.92 -41.13
C LEU A 102 32.65 28.44 -41.17
N LYS A 103 32.05 29.14 -40.19
CA LYS A 103 32.11 30.61 -40.08
C LYS A 103 33.54 31.15 -40.10
N ARG A 104 34.47 30.49 -39.41
CA ARG A 104 35.90 30.85 -39.43
C ARG A 104 36.56 30.65 -40.80
N ARG A 105 36.23 29.56 -41.50
CA ARG A 105 36.71 29.31 -42.87
C ARG A 105 36.15 30.34 -43.85
N GLU A 106 34.86 30.62 -43.80
CA GLU A 106 34.21 31.65 -44.61
C GLU A 106 34.86 33.02 -44.40
N LYS A 107 35.07 33.42 -43.13
CA LYS A 107 35.77 34.68 -42.81
C LYS A 107 37.18 34.72 -43.41
N ARG A 108 37.94 33.61 -43.32
CA ARG A 108 39.29 33.55 -43.88
C ARG A 108 39.28 33.58 -45.41
N ASN A 109 38.45 32.75 -46.04
CA ASN A 109 38.35 32.69 -47.50
C ASN A 109 37.91 34.03 -48.06
N LYS A 110 36.98 34.73 -47.39
CA LYS A 110 36.61 36.10 -47.76
C LYS A 110 37.78 37.07 -47.71
N LEU A 111 38.70 36.95 -46.75
CA LEU A 111 39.88 37.82 -46.67
C LEU A 111 40.96 37.47 -47.70
N LEU A 112 41.02 36.22 -48.17
CA LEU A 112 42.04 35.71 -49.09
C LEU A 112 41.60 35.72 -50.56
N HIS A 113 40.29 35.73 -50.81
CA HIS A 113 39.69 35.68 -52.15
C HIS A 113 38.74 36.87 -52.40
N SER A 114 38.82 37.93 -51.60
CA SER A 114 38.28 39.26 -51.92
C SER A 114 39.24 40.05 -52.78
#